data_AF-A0ABC9Q2G1-F1
#
_entry.id   AF-A0ABC9Q2G1-F1
#
_cell.length_a   1.000
_cell.length_b   1.000
_cell.length_c   1.000
_cell.angle_alpha   90.00
_cell.angle_beta   90.00
_cell.angle_gamma   90.00
#
_symmetry.space_group_name_H-M   'P 1'
#
loop_
_entity.id
_entity.type
_entity.pdbx_description
1 polymer ?
#
loop_
_entity_poly.entity_id
_entity_poly.type
_entity_poly.pdbx_seq_one_letter_code
_entity_poly.pdbx_strand_id
1 'polypeptide(L)'
;MIIADEPISALDVSIQAQIINIIKKLQKERNTTLLFIAHDLSMVKYVSDRIAVMHKGKIVEIASSERLYQNPLHNYTKSLISAIPQPDPQYERERVREIYKDSFDNNSEYKLREIEKDHFVFTSINKAELLRQRKL
;
A
#
# COMPACT_ATOMS: atom_id res chain seq x y z
N MET A 1 -17.86 -5.77 11.95
CA MET A 1 -16.54 -5.34 11.45
C MET A 1 -15.50 -6.28 12.04
N ILE A 2 -14.51 -6.69 11.25
CA ILE A 2 -13.36 -7.51 11.66
C ILE A 2 -12.11 -6.63 11.57
N ILE A 3 -11.30 -6.59 12.62
CA ILE A 3 -9.99 -5.95 12.62
C ILE A 3 -8.97 -7.06 12.83
N ALA A 4 -8.02 -7.19 11.92
CA ALA A 4 -6.99 -8.21 11.96
C ALA A 4 -5.62 -7.53 11.89
N ASP A 5 -4.92 -7.53 13.02
CA ASP A 5 -3.58 -6.93 13.17
C ASP A 5 -2.52 -8.02 13.12
N GLU A 6 -1.74 -8.02 12.04
CA GLU A 6 -0.75 -9.04 11.70
C GLU A 6 -1.20 -10.50 11.93
N PRO A 7 -2.40 -10.91 11.49
CA PRO A 7 -3.01 -12.19 11.89
C PRO A 7 -2.29 -13.44 11.33
N ILE A 8 -1.33 -13.25 10.44
CA ILE A 8 -0.67 -14.31 9.64
C ILE A 8 0.86 -14.30 9.76
N SER A 9 1.43 -13.43 10.59
CA SER A 9 2.89 -13.22 10.68
C SER A 9 3.68 -14.45 11.13
N ALA A 10 3.05 -15.35 11.90
CA ALA A 10 3.68 -16.56 12.43
C ALA A 10 3.53 -17.80 11.52
N LEU A 11 2.96 -17.64 10.32
CA LEU A 11 2.54 -18.76 9.48
C LEU A 11 3.32 -18.83 8.17
N ASP A 12 3.53 -20.05 7.67
CA ASP A 12 4.10 -20.29 6.35
C ASP A 12 3.20 -19.74 5.24
N VAL A 13 3.80 -19.27 4.14
CA VAL A 13 3.12 -18.63 2.99
C VAL A 13 1.93 -19.46 2.47
N SER A 14 2.05 -20.79 2.42
CA SER A 14 0.97 -21.68 1.98
C SER A 14 -0.23 -21.70 2.94
N ILE A 15 0.00 -21.55 4.24
CA ILE A 15 -1.05 -21.51 5.26
C ILE A 15 -1.69 -20.12 5.32
N GLN A 16 -0.89 -19.05 5.14
CA GLN A 16 -1.41 -17.68 5.08
C GLN A 16 -2.52 -17.55 4.03
N ALA A 17 -2.30 -18.07 2.82
CA ALA A 17 -3.28 -18.05 1.74
C ALA A 17 -4.59 -18.79 2.11
N GLN A 18 -4.49 -19.91 2.82
CA GLN A 18 -5.67 -20.67 3.26
C GLN A 18 -6.48 -19.88 4.29
N ILE A 19 -5.83 -19.29 5.29
CA ILE A 19 -6.50 -18.50 6.32
C ILE A 19 -7.16 -17.26 5.71
N ILE A 20 -6.47 -16.57 4.80
CA ILE A 20 -7.04 -15.42 4.10
C ILE A 20 -8.31 -15.83 3.34
N ASN A 21 -8.31 -16.96 2.64
CA ASN A 21 -9.48 -17.43 1.90
C ASN A 21 -10.68 -17.69 2.82
N ILE A 22 -10.43 -18.24 4.01
CA ILE A 22 -11.47 -18.45 5.02
C ILE A 22 -12.00 -17.10 5.52
N ILE A 23 -11.13 -16.16 5.84
CA ILE A 23 -11.52 -14.82 6.31
C ILE A 23 -12.35 -14.10 5.24
N LYS A 24 -11.92 -14.11 3.97
CA LYS A 24 -12.65 -13.50 2.85
C LYS A 24 -14.00 -14.18 2.62
N LYS A 25 -14.09 -15.51 2.75
CA LYS A 25 -15.36 -16.23 2.67
C LYS A 25 -16.32 -15.79 3.76
N LEU A 26 -15.86 -15.75 5.02
CA LEU A 26 -16.68 -15.31 6.16
C LEU A 26 -17.11 -13.85 6.02
N GLN A 27 -16.21 -12.98 5.55
CA GLN A 27 -16.50 -11.58 5.26
C GLN A 27 -17.67 -11.45 4.27
N LYS A 28 -17.63 -12.22 3.17
CA LYS A 28 -18.65 -12.20 2.12
C LYS A 28 -19.98 -12.77 2.61
N GLU A 29 -19.96 -13.88 3.34
CA GLU A 29 -21.16 -14.52 3.88
C GLU A 29 -21.88 -13.64 4.91
N ARG A 30 -21.12 -12.89 5.71
CA ARG A 30 -21.65 -12.05 6.80
C ARG A 30 -21.74 -10.57 6.44
N ASN A 31 -21.48 -10.21 5.18
CA ASN A 31 -21.43 -8.85 4.66
C ASN A 31 -20.70 -7.86 5.61
N THR A 32 -19.52 -8.27 6.08
CA THR A 32 -18.80 -7.57 7.16
C THR A 32 -17.62 -6.78 6.59
N THR A 33 -17.31 -5.60 7.12
CA THR A 33 -16.06 -4.89 6.79
C THR A 33 -14.85 -5.57 7.41
N LEU A 34 -13.76 -5.70 6.65
CA LEU A 34 -12.46 -6.21 7.11
C LEU A 34 -11.41 -5.08 7.05
N LEU A 35 -10.81 -4.76 8.19
CA LEU A 35 -9.59 -3.97 8.30
C LEU A 35 -8.42 -4.91 8.54
N PHE A 36 -7.47 -4.96 7.61
CA PHE A 36 -6.33 -5.85 7.65
C PHE A 36 -5.03 -5.03 7.73
N ILE A 37 -4.23 -5.27 8.76
CA ILE A 37 -2.94 -4.59 9.00
C ILE A 37 -1.83 -5.62 8.83
N ALA A 38 -0.89 -5.34 7.93
CA ALA A 38 0.27 -6.19 7.68
C ALA A 38 1.41 -5.37 7.09
N HIS A 39 2.64 -5.88 7.25
CA HIS A 39 3.83 -5.31 6.64
C HIS A 39 4.16 -5.92 5.25
N ASP A 40 3.66 -7.11 4.93
CA ASP A 40 3.86 -7.74 3.62
C ASP A 40 2.85 -7.21 2.59
N LEU A 41 3.33 -6.33 1.73
CA LEU A 41 2.56 -5.76 0.63
C LEU A 41 1.95 -6.85 -0.28
N SER A 42 2.70 -7.91 -0.59
CA SER A 42 2.26 -8.99 -1.50
C SER A 42 0.94 -9.61 -1.03
N MET A 43 0.80 -9.82 0.28
CA MET A 43 -0.43 -10.31 0.90
C MET A 43 -1.52 -9.26 0.94
N VAL A 44 -1.19 -8.01 1.29
CA VAL A 44 -2.16 -6.90 1.33
C VAL A 44 -2.85 -6.69 -0.03
N LYS A 45 -2.13 -6.85 -1.14
CA LYS A 45 -2.72 -6.78 -2.49
C LYS A 45 -3.84 -7.79 -2.71
N TYR A 46 -3.69 -8.99 -2.17
CA TYR A 46 -4.63 -10.09 -2.35
C TYR A 46 -5.87 -9.97 -1.46
N VAL A 47 -5.71 -9.37 -0.28
CA VAL A 47 -6.77 -9.25 0.74
C VAL A 47 -7.64 -8.02 0.52
N SER A 48 -7.03 -6.90 0.14
CA SER A 48 -7.65 -5.57 0.28
C SER A 48 -8.11 -4.96 -1.05
N ASP A 49 -9.30 -4.36 -1.04
CA ASP A 49 -9.79 -3.54 -2.17
C ASP A 49 -9.14 -2.14 -2.18
N ARG A 50 -8.88 -1.59 -0.98
CA ARG A 50 -8.24 -0.29 -0.76
C ARG A 50 -7.09 -0.45 0.23
N ILE A 51 -6.00 0.25 -0.02
CA ILE A 51 -4.78 0.18 0.79
C ILE A 51 -4.43 1.59 1.26
N ALA A 52 -4.11 1.70 2.54
CA ALA A 52 -3.52 2.90 3.13
C ALA A 52 -2.09 2.55 3.57
N VAL A 53 -1.12 3.31 3.10
CA VAL A 53 0.30 3.17 3.45
C VAL A 53 0.62 4.14 4.56
N MET A 54 1.22 3.64 5.63
CA MET A 54 1.61 4.45 6.78
C MET A 54 3.13 4.52 6.90
N HIS A 55 3.63 5.70 7.25
CA HIS A 55 5.04 5.92 7.60
C HIS A 55 5.12 6.89 8.76
N LYS A 56 5.93 6.58 9.79
CA LYS A 56 6.12 7.41 10.99
C LYS A 56 4.78 7.90 11.61
N GLY A 57 3.79 7.01 11.70
CA GLY A 57 2.47 7.33 12.26
C GLY A 57 1.58 8.23 11.41
N LYS A 58 1.96 8.51 10.14
CA LYS A 58 1.15 9.29 9.20
C LYS A 58 0.76 8.43 8.00
N ILE A 59 -0.48 8.57 7.55
CA ILE A 59 -0.90 7.98 6.27
C ILE A 59 -0.27 8.79 5.15
N VAL A 60 0.60 8.14 4.38
CA VAL A 60 1.36 8.77 3.29
C VAL A 60 0.70 8.59 1.94
N GLU A 61 -0.11 7.55 1.76
CA GLU A 61 -0.81 7.27 0.52
C GLU A 61 -2.04 6.40 0.78
N ILE A 62 -3.14 6.65 0.09
CA ILE A 62 -4.34 5.80 0.08
C ILE A 62 -4.79 5.66 -1.36
N ALA A 63 -4.98 4.44 -1.84
CA ALA A 63 -5.55 4.19 -3.18
C ALA A 63 -6.25 2.83 -3.22
N SER A 64 -6.90 2.49 -4.35
CA SER A 64 -7.26 1.10 -4.62
C SER A 64 -6.00 0.24 -4.69
N SER A 65 -6.12 -1.06 -4.37
CA SER A 65 -4.99 -1.98 -4.44
C SER A 65 -4.37 -2.02 -5.83
N GLU A 66 -5.18 -2.03 -6.88
CA GLU A 66 -4.68 -1.98 -8.26
C GLU A 66 -3.88 -0.69 -8.54
N ARG A 67 -4.42 0.46 -8.12
CA ARG A 67 -3.82 1.75 -8.46
C ARG A 67 -2.54 2.02 -7.68
N LEU A 68 -2.50 1.63 -6.41
CA LEU A 68 -1.31 1.76 -5.57
C LEU A 68 -0.13 1.00 -6.17
N TYR A 69 -0.38 -0.19 -6.74
CA TYR A 69 0.65 -1.03 -7.33
C TYR A 69 1.09 -0.59 -8.72
N GLN A 70 0.15 -0.13 -9.55
CA GLN A 70 0.46 0.30 -10.92
C GLN A 70 1.10 1.69 -10.97
N ASN A 71 0.65 2.60 -10.09
CA ASN A 71 1.09 3.98 -10.10
C ASN A 71 1.20 4.55 -8.68
N PRO A 72 2.14 4.05 -7.87
CA PRO A 72 2.44 4.62 -6.57
C PRO A 72 2.98 6.05 -6.73
N LEU A 73 2.43 6.99 -5.97
CA LEU A 73 2.75 8.41 -6.08
C LEU A 73 3.70 8.89 -4.99
N HIS A 74 3.60 8.35 -3.78
CA HIS A 74 4.48 8.71 -2.68
C HIS A 74 5.81 7.95 -2.79
N ASN A 75 6.92 8.65 -2.59
CA ASN A 75 8.26 8.07 -2.71
C ASN A 75 8.47 6.88 -1.75
N TYR A 76 7.89 6.95 -0.54
CA TYR A 76 7.93 5.83 0.40
C TYR A 76 7.18 4.60 -0.13
N THR A 77 5.98 4.78 -0.68
CA THR A 77 5.20 3.68 -1.26
C THR A 77 5.93 3.07 -2.45
N LYS A 78 6.55 3.90 -3.31
CA LYS A 78 7.41 3.44 -4.40
C LYS A 78 8.56 2.59 -3.88
N SER A 79 9.25 3.06 -2.84
CA SER A 79 10.33 2.31 -2.19
C SER A 79 9.84 0.95 -1.68
N LEU A 80 8.70 0.91 -0.97
CA LEU A 80 8.13 -0.34 -0.45
C LEU A 80 7.72 -1.32 -1.56
N ILE A 81 7.04 -0.86 -2.61
CA ILE A 81 6.66 -1.71 -3.75
C ILE A 81 7.91 -2.18 -4.50
N SER A 82 8.90 -1.29 -4.64
CA SER A 82 10.24 -1.63 -5.10
C SER A 82 11.01 -2.50 -4.12
N ALA A 83 10.43 -3.06 -3.06
CA ALA A 83 11.05 -4.12 -2.25
C ALA A 83 10.36 -5.48 -2.44
N ILE A 84 9.21 -5.53 -3.12
CA ILE A 84 8.45 -6.76 -3.36
C ILE A 84 9.20 -7.67 -4.35
N PRO A 85 9.47 -8.94 -4.00
CA PRO A 85 10.10 -9.90 -4.90
C PRO A 85 9.25 -10.14 -6.14
N GLN A 86 9.87 -10.13 -7.33
CA GLN A 86 9.26 -10.56 -8.57
C GLN A 86 9.61 -12.04 -8.86
N PRO A 87 8.70 -12.80 -9.48
CA PRO A 87 8.95 -14.21 -9.81
C PRO A 87 10.05 -14.42 -10.86
N ASP A 88 10.34 -13.40 -11.69
CA ASP A 88 11.29 -13.50 -12.79
C ASP A 88 12.76 -13.40 -12.28
N PRO A 89 13.56 -14.48 -12.40
CA PRO A 89 14.94 -14.51 -11.90
C PRO A 89 15.89 -13.57 -12.64
N GLN A 90 15.60 -13.22 -13.90
CA GLN A 90 16.43 -12.29 -14.67
C GLN A 90 16.16 -10.86 -14.21
N TYR A 91 14.87 -10.51 -14.06
CA TYR A 91 14.45 -9.23 -13.52
C TYR A 91 14.98 -8.97 -12.11
N GLU A 92 14.97 -9.98 -11.24
CA GLU A 92 15.47 -9.86 -9.86
C GLU A 92 16.97 -9.54 -9.77
N ARG A 93 17.79 -10.02 -10.72
CA ARG A 93 19.24 -9.75 -10.72
C ARG A 93 19.59 -8.32 -11.10
N GLU A 94 18.80 -7.71 -11.99
CA GLU A 94 19.04 -6.36 -12.50
C GLU A 94 18.33 -5.28 -11.68
N ARG A 95 17.70 -5.68 -10.58
CA ARG A 95 16.75 -4.87 -9.83
C ARG A 95 17.42 -3.75 -9.03
N VAL A 96 17.05 -2.51 -9.33
CA VAL A 96 17.45 -1.32 -8.56
C VAL A 96 16.41 -1.03 -7.48
N ARG A 97 16.82 -1.06 -6.20
CA ARG A 97 15.94 -0.67 -5.08
C ARG A 97 15.88 0.86 -4.98
N GLU A 98 14.68 1.43 -4.95
CA GLU A 98 14.53 2.85 -4.68
C GLU A 98 14.80 3.10 -3.19
N ILE A 99 15.89 3.79 -2.88
CA ILE A 99 16.20 4.21 -1.50
C ILE A 99 15.35 5.42 -1.17
N TYR A 100 14.40 5.26 -0.26
CA TYR A 100 13.67 6.39 0.29
C TYR A 100 14.59 7.23 1.18
N LYS A 101 14.85 8.47 0.76
CA LYS A 101 15.45 9.50 1.61
C LYS A 101 14.33 10.28 2.27
N ASP A 102 14.26 10.17 3.58
CA ASP A 102 13.22 10.82 4.34
C ASP A 102 13.40 12.34 4.34
N SER A 103 12.35 13.08 3.97
CA SER A 103 12.46 14.51 3.65
C SER A 103 11.30 15.36 4.19
N PHE A 104 10.41 14.80 5.02
CA PHE A 104 9.19 15.48 5.45
C PHE A 104 9.02 15.65 6.97
N ASP A 105 10.08 15.51 7.77
CA ASP A 105 9.99 15.71 9.22
C ASP A 105 9.46 17.12 9.57
N ASN A 106 8.31 17.14 10.25
CA ASN A 106 7.62 18.28 10.85
C ASN A 106 7.30 19.51 9.96
N ASN A 107 7.19 19.37 8.65
CA ASN A 107 6.69 20.47 7.81
C ASN A 107 5.14 20.49 7.80
N SER A 108 4.55 21.56 8.35
CA SER A 108 3.10 21.78 8.47
C SER A 108 2.35 21.96 7.15
N GLU A 109 3.07 22.13 6.03
CA GLU A 109 2.50 22.24 4.68
C GLU A 109 1.98 20.90 4.12
N TYR A 110 2.55 19.79 4.59
CA TYR A 110 2.20 18.46 4.12
C TYR A 110 0.87 18.01 4.72
N LYS A 111 -0.06 17.68 3.84
CA LYS A 111 -1.39 17.15 4.19
C LYS A 111 -1.75 16.05 3.19
N LEU A 112 -2.65 15.18 3.61
CA LEU A 112 -3.23 14.17 2.75
C LEU A 112 -4.15 14.88 1.74
N ARG A 113 -3.83 14.77 0.45
CA ARG A 113 -4.53 15.46 -0.64
C ARG A 113 -4.93 14.46 -1.71
N GLU A 114 -6.15 14.58 -2.21
CA GLU A 114 -6.64 13.76 -3.33
C GLU A 114 -5.97 14.21 -4.64
N ILE A 115 -5.27 13.29 -5.31
CA ILE A 115 -4.57 13.55 -6.58
C ILE A 115 -5.40 13.06 -7.77
N GLU A 116 -6.09 11.95 -7.61
CA GLU A 116 -7.09 11.42 -8.55
C GLU A 116 -8.22 10.78 -7.74
N LYS A 117 -9.32 10.42 -8.40
CA LYS A 117 -10.49 9.81 -7.75
C LYS A 117 -10.06 8.66 -6.84
N ASP A 118 -10.41 8.76 -5.55
CA ASP A 118 -10.12 7.76 -4.51
C ASP A 118 -8.63 7.48 -4.27
N HIS A 119 -7.73 8.38 -4.69
CA HIS A 119 -6.29 8.28 -4.48
C HIS A 119 -5.75 9.54 -3.78
N PHE A 120 -5.34 9.36 -2.54
CA PHE A 120 -4.83 10.40 -1.66
C PHE A 120 -3.33 10.24 -1.42
N VAL A 121 -2.59 11.35 -1.40
CA VAL A 121 -1.14 11.36 -1.18
C VAL A 121 -0.79 12.43 -0.15
N PHE A 122 0.07 12.10 0.80
CA PHE A 122 0.62 13.06 1.76
C PHE A 122 1.74 13.86 1.10
N THR A 123 1.43 15.09 0.71
CA THR A 123 2.35 15.92 -0.09
C THR A 123 2.07 17.40 0.13
N SER A 124 3.01 18.28 -0.21
CA SER A 124 2.78 19.73 -0.30
C SER A 124 1.79 20.06 -1.44
N ILE A 125 1.21 21.27 -1.40
CA ILE A 125 0.24 21.73 -2.41
C ILE A 125 0.87 21.80 -3.81
N ASN A 126 2.06 22.40 -3.94
CA ASN A 126 2.76 22.54 -5.22
C ASN A 126 3.03 21.17 -5.86
N LYS A 127 3.45 20.19 -5.06
CA LYS A 127 3.69 18.83 -5.56
C LYS A 127 2.39 18.10 -5.90
N ALA A 128 1.31 18.35 -5.17
CA ALA A 128 -0.01 17.79 -5.52
C ALA A 128 -0.49 18.29 -6.89
N GLU A 129 -0.32 19.57 -7.20
CA GLU A 129 -0.69 20.14 -8.50
C GLU A 129 0.13 19.55 -9.64
N LEU A 130 1.44 19.38 -9.47
CA LEU A 130 2.31 18.71 -10.43
C LEU A 130 1.87 17.26 -10.70
N LEU A 131 1.49 16.52 -9.65
CA LEU A 131 1.02 15.14 -9.79
C LEU A 131 -0.33 15.04 -10.52
N ARG A 132 -1.21 16.04 -10.36
CA ARG A 132 -2.48 16.13 -11.11
C ARG A 132 -2.24 16.42 -12.59
N GLN A 133 -1.30 17.33 -12.90
CA GLN A 133 -0.98 17.72 -14.28
C GLN A 133 -0.31 16.60 -15.09
N ARG A 134 0.55 15.78 -14.46
CA ARG A 134 1.20 14.62 -15.10
C ARG A 134 0.25 13.51 -15.56
N LYS A 135 -1.05 13.62 -15.27
CA LYS A 135 -2.08 12.64 -15.62
C LYS A 135 -3.02 13.08 -16.76
N LEU A 136 -2.74 14.22 -17.41
CA LEU A 136 -3.33 14.63 -18.69
C LEU A 136 -2.41 14.24 -19.85
#